data_AF-A0A8B9W2J8-F1
#
_entry.id   AF-A0A8B9W2J8-F1
#
_cell.length_a   1.000
_cell.length_b   1.000
_cell.length_c   1.000
_cell.angle_alpha   90.00
_cell.angle_beta   90.00
_cell.angle_gamma   90.00
#
_symmetry.space_group_name_H-M   'P 1'
#
loop_
_entity.id
_entity.type
_entity.pdbx_description
1 polymer ?
#
loop_
_entity_poly.entity_id
_entity_poly.type
_entity_poly.pdbx_seq_one_letter_code
_entity_poly.pdbx_strand_id
1 'polypeptide(L)'
;MGIMNSFVNDIFEHIAGEASCLVHYNKRSTITSREIQTAMCLLLPGELAKHTVSEGTKAVTKYTISNITHIWRRKWQSTPVFLPGKSHGRRSLVTKICITHMEISL
;
A
#
# COMPACT_ATOMS: atom_id res chain seq x y z
N MET A 1 11.27 26.85 9.53
CA MET A 1 10.88 26.00 8.38
C MET A 1 9.36 25.89 8.33
N GLY A 2 8.66 26.84 7.70
CA GLY A 2 7.19 26.81 7.59
C GLY A 2 6.69 26.64 6.15
N ILE A 3 7.45 27.14 5.18
CA ILE A 3 7.05 27.24 3.77
C ILE A 3 6.76 25.86 3.16
N MET A 4 7.64 24.87 3.40
CA MET A 4 7.45 23.51 2.87
C MET A 4 6.24 22.80 3.51
N ASN A 5 5.98 23.04 4.79
CA ASN A 5 4.83 22.47 5.48
C ASN A 5 3.52 23.06 4.95
N SER A 6 3.48 24.38 4.75
CA SER A 6 2.35 25.06 4.12
C SER A 6 2.10 24.58 2.69
N PHE A 7 3.17 24.37 1.90
CA PHE A 7 3.06 23.84 0.54
C PHE A 7 2.43 22.43 0.51
N VAL A 8 2.84 21.54 1.41
CA VAL A 8 2.25 20.20 1.51
C VAL A 8 0.78 20.26 1.92
N ASN A 9 0.44 21.13 2.87
CA ASN A 9 -0.94 21.30 3.31
C ASN A 9 -1.84 21.85 2.20
N ASP A 10 -1.38 22.86 1.46
CA ASP A 10 -2.12 23.47 0.35
C ASP A 10 -2.44 22.43 -0.75
N ILE A 11 -1.44 21.63 -1.14
CA ILE A 11 -1.65 20.55 -2.11
C ILE A 11 -2.60 19.48 -1.57
N PHE A 12 -2.46 19.10 -0.31
CA PHE A 12 -3.32 18.10 0.32
C PHE A 12 -4.79 18.53 0.33
N GLU A 13 -5.06 19.77 0.73
CA GLU A 13 -6.43 20.33 0.73
C GLU A 13 -7.01 20.35 -0.68
N HIS A 14 -6.21 20.72 -1.68
CA HIS A 14 -6.64 20.75 -3.07
C HIS A 14 -7.02 19.35 -3.59
N ILE A 15 -6.19 18.33 -3.32
CA ILE A 15 -6.47 16.95 -3.73
C ILE A 15 -7.69 16.40 -3.01
N ALA A 16 -7.81 16.66 -1.71
CA ALA A 16 -8.93 16.20 -0.91
C ALA A 16 -10.26 16.80 -1.40
N GLY A 17 -10.25 18.10 -1.74
CA GLY A 17 -11.39 18.79 -2.35
C GLY A 17 -11.80 18.14 -3.68
N GLU A 18 -10.85 17.97 -4.59
CA GLU A 18 -11.13 17.43 -5.92
C GLU A 18 -11.58 15.96 -5.86
N ALA A 19 -10.97 15.15 -4.98
CA ALA A 19 -11.37 13.77 -4.77
C ALA A 19 -12.78 13.64 -4.17
N SER A 20 -13.15 14.56 -3.26
CA SER A 20 -14.51 14.64 -2.72
C SER A 20 -15.54 14.96 -3.81
N CYS A 21 -15.23 15.93 -4.68
CA CYS A 21 -16.05 16.25 -5.85
C CYS A 21 -16.23 15.02 -6.76
N LEU A 22 -15.14 14.33 -7.11
CA LEU A 22 -15.15 13.11 -7.93
C LEU A 22 -16.02 12.00 -7.34
N VAL A 23 -15.98 11.79 -6.02
CA VAL A 23 -16.82 10.81 -5.33
C VAL A 23 -18.31 11.20 -5.42
N HIS A 24 -18.62 12.47 -5.23
CA HIS A 24 -19.98 12.98 -5.34
C HIS A 24 -20.54 12.83 -6.76
N TYR A 25 -19.74 13.12 -7.79
CA TYR A 25 -20.12 12.90 -9.19
C TYR A 25 -20.44 11.43 -9.48
N ASN A 26 -19.66 10.50 -8.92
CA ASN A 26 -19.87 9.07 -9.08
C ASN A 26 -20.96 8.49 -8.16
N LYS A 27 -21.64 9.32 -7.36
CA LYS A 27 -22.67 8.92 -6.36
C LYS A 27 -22.17 7.85 -5.39
N ARG A 28 -20.88 7.88 -5.06
CA ARG A 28 -20.28 7.00 -4.06
C ARG A 28 -20.14 7.77 -2.74
N SER A 29 -19.98 7.04 -1.65
CA SER A 29 -19.70 7.64 -0.33
C SER A 29 -18.27 7.34 0.16
N THR A 30 -17.49 6.62 -0.65
CA THR A 30 -16.13 6.17 -0.29
C THR A 30 -15.14 6.73 -1.30
N ILE A 31 -14.15 7.47 -0.81
CA ILE A 31 -12.98 7.90 -1.59
C ILE A 31 -12.02 6.71 -1.70
N THR A 32 -11.75 6.25 -2.94
CA THR A 32 -10.78 5.18 -3.20
C THR A 32 -9.50 5.74 -3.81
N SER A 33 -8.46 4.91 -3.92
CA SER A 33 -7.20 5.29 -4.57
C SER A 33 -7.41 5.77 -6.02
N ARG A 34 -8.48 5.35 -6.68
CA ARG A 34 -8.83 5.78 -8.05
C ARG A 34 -9.24 7.25 -8.11
N GLU A 35 -10.07 7.71 -7.18
CA GLU A 35 -10.47 9.13 -7.14
C GLU A 35 -9.28 10.02 -6.76
N ILE A 36 -8.40 9.56 -5.87
CA ILE A 36 -7.14 10.25 -5.56
C ILE A 36 -6.22 10.33 -6.78
N GLN A 37 -6.05 9.22 -7.52
CA GLN A 37 -5.23 9.18 -8.74
C GLN A 37 -5.78 10.12 -9.82
N THR A 38 -7.10 10.18 -9.96
CA THR A 38 -7.78 11.05 -10.93
C THR A 38 -7.65 12.51 -10.52
N ALA A 39 -7.86 12.84 -9.24
CA ALA A 39 -7.66 14.18 -8.69
C ALA A 39 -6.21 14.67 -8.92
N MET A 40 -5.22 13.83 -8.65
CA MET A 40 -3.80 14.14 -8.93
C MET A 40 -3.52 14.45 -10.40
N CYS A 41 -4.17 13.73 -11.32
CA CYS A 41 -4.02 13.95 -12.76
C CYS A 41 -4.70 15.25 -13.23
N LEU A 42 -5.77 15.67 -12.55
CA LEU A 42 -6.45 16.94 -12.83
C LEU A 42 -5.66 18.14 -12.29
N LEU A 43 -5.03 17.99 -11.13
CA LEU A 43 -4.32 19.07 -10.44
C LEU A 43 -2.89 19.29 -10.96
N LEU A 44 -2.21 18.23 -11.41
CA LEU A 44 -0.81 18.30 -11.82
C LEU A 44 -0.66 18.34 -13.36
N PRO A 45 0.18 19.24 -13.90
CA PRO A 45 0.40 19.31 -15.35
C PRO A 45 1.43 18.28 -15.85
N GLY A 46 1.18 17.72 -17.03
CA GLY A 46 2.18 17.08 -17.89
C GLY A 46 2.97 15.94 -17.23
N GLU A 47 4.29 16.10 -17.12
CA GLU A 47 5.21 15.06 -16.63
C GLU A 47 5.10 14.83 -15.11
N LEU A 48 4.74 15.87 -14.35
CA LEU A 48 4.54 15.76 -12.90
C LEU A 48 3.39 14.79 -12.57
N ALA A 49 2.31 14.83 -13.33
CA ALA A 49 1.19 13.90 -13.16
C ALA A 49 1.65 12.44 -13.35
N LYS A 50 2.46 12.17 -14.37
CA LYS A 50 2.96 10.80 -14.65
C LYS A 50 3.82 10.28 -13.50
N HIS A 51 4.76 11.09 -13.01
CA HIS A 51 5.60 10.71 -11.88
C HIS A 51 4.77 10.46 -10.62
N THR A 52 3.88 11.37 -10.27
CA THR A 52 3.03 11.24 -9.07
C THR A 52 2.13 10.01 -9.15
N VAL A 53 1.55 9.71 -10.31
CA VAL A 53 0.76 8.50 -10.53
C VAL A 53 1.62 7.24 -10.38
N SER A 54 2.84 7.26 -10.93
CA SER A 54 3.76 6.11 -10.83
C SER A 54 4.18 5.84 -9.38
N GLU A 55 4.51 6.88 -8.62
CA GLU A 55 4.90 6.77 -7.21
C GLU A 55 3.72 6.39 -6.32
N GLY A 56 2.53 6.96 -6.58
CA GLY A 56 1.29 6.58 -5.90
C GLY A 56 0.94 5.10 -6.12
N THR A 57 1.04 4.62 -7.35
CA THR A 57 0.76 3.21 -7.68
C THR A 57 1.76 2.27 -6.99
N LYS A 58 3.06 2.60 -7.02
CA LYS A 58 4.09 1.84 -6.30
C LYS A 58 3.79 1.74 -4.81
N ALA A 59 3.39 2.85 -4.18
CA ALA A 59 3.06 2.89 -2.76
C ALA A 59 1.86 1.99 -2.43
N VAL A 60 0.80 2.04 -3.24
CA VAL A 60 -0.40 1.19 -3.08
C VAL A 60 -0.06 -0.30 -3.21
N THR A 61 0.78 -0.66 -4.18
CA THR A 61 1.24 -2.04 -4.36
C THR A 61 2.04 -2.53 -3.15
N LYS A 62 3.00 -1.73 -2.67
CA LYS A 62 3.78 -2.05 -1.46
C LYS A 62 2.88 -2.23 -0.23
N TYR A 63 1.90 -1.35 -0.04
CA TYR A 63 0.94 -1.46 1.06
C TYR A 63 0.12 -2.76 0.97
N THR A 64 -0.38 -3.07 -0.23
CA THR A 64 -1.17 -4.29 -0.47
C THR A 64 -0.35 -5.53 -0.17
N ILE A 65 0.91 -5.58 -0.63
CA ILE A 65 1.86 -6.67 -0.35
C ILE A 65 2.15 -6.78 1.16
N SER A 66 2.39 -5.67 1.84
CA SER A 66 2.63 -5.65 3.28
C SER A 66 1.42 -6.17 4.06
N ASN A 67 0.22 -5.74 3.69
CA ASN A 67 -1.01 -6.22 4.33
C ASN A 67 -1.21 -7.73 4.09
N ILE A 68 -1.00 -8.19 2.86
CA ILE A 68 -1.09 -9.61 2.50
C ILE A 68 -0.08 -10.43 3.31
N THR A 69 1.20 -10.03 3.33
CA THR A 69 2.22 -10.74 4.12
C THR A 69 1.93 -10.73 5.61
N HIS A 70 1.36 -9.66 6.16
CA HIS A 70 0.94 -9.61 7.55
C HIS A 70 -0.24 -10.54 7.84
N ILE A 71 -1.23 -10.60 6.94
CA ILE A 71 -2.36 -11.54 7.04
C ILE A 71 -1.87 -12.98 6.95
N TRP A 72 -1.01 -13.30 5.97
CA TRP A 72 -0.40 -14.64 5.86
C TRP A 72 0.41 -15.01 7.10
N ARG A 73 1.20 -14.06 7.62
CA ARG A 73 1.96 -14.26 8.87
C ARG A 73 1.04 -14.57 10.04
N ARG A 74 -0.08 -13.85 10.20
CA ARG A 74 -1.05 -14.12 11.28
C ARG A 74 -1.78 -15.44 11.07
N LYS A 75 -2.15 -15.79 9.83
CA LYS A 75 -2.86 -17.03 9.51
C LYS A 75 -1.99 -18.30 9.67
N TRP A 76 -0.68 -18.18 9.45
CA TRP A 76 0.28 -19.28 9.63
C TRP A 76 0.99 -19.28 11.00
N GLN A 77 0.58 -18.38 11.92
CA GLN A 77 0.93 -18.43 13.34
C GLN A 77 -0.11 -19.16 14.20
N SER A 78 -0.90 -20.08 13.60
CA SER A 78 -1.69 -21.04 14.38
C SER A 78 -0.74 -21.86 15.26
N THR A 79 -0.70 -21.49 16.54
CA THR A 79 -0.16 -22.14 17.74
C THR A 79 0.83 -23.29 17.51
N PRO A 80 2.08 -23.22 18.03
CA PRO A 80 2.92 -24.40 18.09
C PRO A 80 2.25 -25.40 19.05
N VAL A 81 1.57 -26.43 18.53
CA VAL A 81 1.25 -27.62 19.30
C VAL A 81 2.59 -28.28 19.60
N PHE A 82 3.11 -27.99 20.80
CA PHE A 82 4.37 -28.53 21.29
C PHE A 82 4.13 -30.01 21.62
N LEU A 83 4.19 -30.87 20.60
CA LEU A 83 4.33 -32.31 20.83
C LEU A 83 5.71 -32.54 21.45
N PRO A 84 5.79 -33.12 22.67
CA PRO A 84 7.06 -33.32 23.33
C PRO A 84 7.85 -34.41 22.60
N GLY A 85 9.05 -34.06 22.12
CA GLY A 85 10.10 -35.06 21.90
C GLY A 85 10.64 -35.27 20.50
N LYS A 86 10.88 -34.24 19.68
CA LYS A 86 11.85 -34.38 18.56
C LYS A 86 12.86 -33.24 18.46
N SER A 87 14.10 -33.69 18.36
CA SER A 87 15.37 -32.96 18.37
C SER A 87 15.45 -31.86 17.31
N HIS A 88 16.12 -30.79 17.74
CA HIS A 88 16.50 -29.62 16.96
C HIS A 88 17.07 -29.93 15.58
N GLY A 89 16.62 -29.18 14.58
CA GLY A 89 17.28 -29.15 13.26
C GLY A 89 16.34 -28.90 12.08
N ARG A 90 15.35 -28.00 12.17
CA ARG A 90 14.52 -27.64 11.00
C ARG A 90 13.74 -26.32 11.12
N ARG A 91 14.34 -25.26 11.71
CA ARG A 91 13.70 -23.92 11.80
C ARG A 91 14.09 -22.92 10.71
N SER A 92 14.71 -23.33 9.60
CA SER A 92 15.15 -22.38 8.56
C SER A 92 14.96 -22.86 7.11
N LEU A 93 13.93 -23.68 6.85
CA LEU A 93 13.55 -24.01 5.46
C LEU A 93 12.17 -23.48 5.10
N VAL A 94 11.17 -23.59 5.99
CA VAL A 94 9.82 -23.09 5.71
C VAL A 94 9.82 -21.56 5.53
N THR A 95 10.55 -20.82 6.37
CA THR A 95 10.67 -19.36 6.25
C THR A 95 11.49 -18.94 5.03
N LYS A 96 12.52 -19.72 4.65
CA LYS A 96 13.32 -19.45 3.45
C LYS A 96 12.53 -19.68 2.17
N ILE A 97 11.75 -20.77 2.08
CA ILE A 97 10.94 -21.11 0.92
C ILE A 97 9.82 -20.09 0.69
N CYS A 98 9.15 -19.61 1.75
CA CYS A 98 8.12 -18.58 1.61
C CYS A 98 8.67 -17.23 1.14
N ILE A 99 9.91 -16.87 1.52
CA ILE A 99 10.54 -15.62 1.06
C ILE A 99 11.02 -15.76 -0.39
N THR A 100 11.63 -16.89 -0.77
CA THR A 100 12.11 -17.10 -2.15
C THR A 100 10.99 -17.21 -3.17
N HIS A 101 9.83 -17.78 -2.81
CA HIS A 101 8.70 -17.88 -3.74
C HIS A 101 8.02 -16.52 -4.01
N MET A 102 8.24 -15.56 -3.12
CA MET A 102 7.66 -14.22 -3.23
C MET A 102 8.53 -13.28 -4.08
N GLU A 103 9.86 -13.46 -4.06
CA GLU A 103 10.81 -12.75 -4.95
C GLU A 103 10.73 -13.21 -6.41
N ILE A 104 10.34 -14.46 -6.68
CA ILE A 104 10.29 -15.01 -8.07
C ILE A 104 9.03 -14.54 -8.84
N SER A 105 8.04 -13.95 -8.17
CA SER A 105 6.78 -13.47 -8.81
C SER A 105 6.74 -11.95 -9.07
N LEU A 106 7.87 -11.26 -8.90
CA LEU A 106 8.07 -9.83 -9.19
C LEU A 106 8.95 -9.68 -10.44
#